data_AF-A0AAW0JCH0-F1
#
_entry.id   AF-A0AAW0JCH0-F1
#
_cell.length_a   1.000
_cell.length_b   1.000
_cell.length_c   1.000
_cell.angle_alpha   90.00
_cell.angle_beta   90.00
_cell.angle_gamma   90.00
#
_symmetry.space_group_name_H-M   'P 1'
#
loop_
_entity.id
_entity.type
_entity.pdbx_description
1 polymer ?
#
loop_
_entity_poly.entity_id
_entity_poly.type
_entity_poly.pdbx_seq_one_letter_code
_entity_poly.pdbx_strand_id
1 'polypeptide(L)'
;MENFVSKQQKTGFQDVEYYLVKWKGWPESTNTWEPLSNLRCPQLLQQFSSDKNSFLSRVKKGKAITPKNSRRSLPPAVAKYIVEKAKQRIALQRWQDYLNRRKNHKGMIFVENTVDLEGPPKDFYYINEYRPAPGITINNEATFGCSCTDCSNGKCCPIEAGVVLAYNKNQQIKIKPGTPIYECNSRCQCGPDCLNRIVQKGTQYSLCIFRTSNGCGWGVKTLVKIKRMSFVMEYVGEVITSEEAEKRGQLYDNQGMTYLFDLDYESDEFTVDATRYGNVSHFVNHSCDPNLQVFSVFIDNLDTRLPRIALFSTRTIKAGEELTFDYQMKGSGELSSDSMDHSPTKKRVRTECKCGAETCRGYLN
;
A
#
# COMPACT_ATOMS: atom_id res chain seq x y z
N MET A 1 -26.71 -8.76 16.41
CA MET A 1 -26.66 -7.29 16.23
C MET A 1 -25.60 -6.94 15.20
N GLU A 2 -25.83 -6.00 14.29
CA GLU A 2 -24.86 -5.57 13.27
C GLU A 2 -24.13 -4.30 13.70
N ASN A 3 -24.88 -3.26 14.09
CA ASN A 3 -24.36 -2.00 14.61
C ASN A 3 -25.45 -1.18 15.33
N PHE A 4 -25.04 -0.07 15.93
CA PHE A 4 -25.96 0.94 16.49
C PHE A 4 -26.12 2.10 15.51
N VAL A 5 -27.35 2.59 15.38
CA VAL A 5 -27.74 3.64 14.43
C VAL A 5 -27.87 5.00 15.13
N SER A 6 -28.44 4.99 16.33
CA SER A 6 -28.73 6.22 17.09
C SER A 6 -28.79 5.90 18.59
N LYS A 7 -28.81 6.95 19.40
CA LYS A 7 -29.15 6.85 20.82
C LYS A 7 -30.12 7.95 21.25
N GLN A 8 -30.91 7.65 22.27
CA GLN A 8 -31.77 8.61 22.94
C GLN A 8 -31.85 8.31 24.43
N GLN A 9 -32.13 9.34 25.22
CA GLN A 9 -32.34 9.23 26.66
C GLN A 9 -33.81 9.56 26.95
N LYS A 10 -34.50 8.66 27.67
CA LYS A 10 -35.86 8.91 28.17
C LYS A 10 -35.76 9.21 29.67
N THR A 11 -36.20 10.40 30.06
CA THR A 11 -36.25 10.84 31.47
C THR A 11 -37.58 10.39 32.08
N GLY A 12 -37.52 9.56 33.12
CA GLY A 12 -38.64 9.10 33.96
C GLY A 12 -38.18 8.95 35.42
N PHE A 13 -38.78 8.07 36.23
CA PHE A 13 -38.31 7.78 37.60
C PHE A 13 -36.85 7.27 37.66
N GLN A 14 -36.34 6.71 36.55
CA GLN A 14 -34.93 6.41 36.33
C GLN A 14 -34.56 6.86 34.91
N ASP A 15 -33.37 7.45 34.75
CA ASP A 15 -32.82 7.78 33.44
C ASP A 15 -32.39 6.51 32.72
N VAL A 16 -33.09 6.15 31.63
CA VAL A 16 -32.78 4.97 30.83
C VAL A 16 -32.29 5.38 29.45
N GLU A 17 -31.09 4.92 29.10
CA GLU A 17 -30.54 5.05 27.74
C GLU A 17 -31.08 3.96 26.82
N TYR A 18 -31.54 4.38 25.64
CA TYR A 18 -31.96 3.50 24.55
C TYR A 18 -31.06 3.67 23.34
N TYR A 19 -30.79 2.56 22.66
CA TYR A 19 -30.01 2.53 21.41
C TYR A 19 -30.89 1.98 20.29
N LEU A 20 -30.85 2.62 19.13
CA LEU A 20 -31.51 2.12 17.93
C LEU A 20 -30.59 1.08 17.28
N VAL A 21 -31.05 -0.16 17.26
CA VAL A 21 -30.27 -1.33 16.88
C VAL A 21 -30.54 -1.69 15.42
N LYS A 22 -29.47 -1.86 14.64
CA LYS A 22 -29.54 -2.52 13.33
C LYS A 22 -29.29 -4.02 13.50
N TRP A 23 -30.30 -4.81 13.16
CA TRP A 23 -30.24 -6.27 13.22
C TRP A 23 -29.51 -6.85 12.01
N LYS A 24 -28.68 -7.87 12.27
CA LYS A 24 -27.88 -8.54 11.24
C LYS A 24 -28.80 -9.35 10.33
N GLY A 25 -28.69 -9.17 9.02
CA GLY A 25 -29.50 -9.90 8.03
C GLY A 25 -30.93 -9.38 7.82
N TRP A 26 -31.34 -8.31 8.52
CA TRP A 26 -32.67 -7.72 8.39
C TRP A 26 -32.62 -6.30 7.79
N PRO A 27 -33.68 -5.85 7.07
CA PRO A 27 -33.74 -4.51 6.50
C PRO A 27 -33.84 -3.42 7.57
N GLU A 28 -33.44 -2.18 7.23
CA GLU A 28 -33.42 -1.04 8.17
C GLU A 28 -34.81 -0.72 8.77
N SER A 29 -35.90 -1.11 8.11
CA SER A 29 -37.28 -1.00 8.61
C SER A 29 -37.55 -1.82 9.88
N THR A 30 -36.70 -2.81 10.18
CA THR A 30 -36.83 -3.68 11.36
C THR A 30 -36.01 -3.20 12.56
N ASN A 31 -35.36 -2.04 12.48
CA ASN A 31 -34.55 -1.52 13.57
C ASN A 31 -35.43 -1.24 14.81
N THR A 32 -35.00 -1.71 15.98
CA THR A 32 -35.72 -1.54 17.25
C THR A 32 -34.91 -0.73 18.25
N TRP A 33 -35.62 -0.04 19.15
CA TRP A 33 -35.00 0.67 20.28
C TRP A 33 -34.84 -0.28 21.46
N GLU A 34 -33.61 -0.57 21.83
CA GLU A 34 -33.27 -1.46 22.95
C GLU A 34 -32.68 -0.66 24.13
N PRO A 35 -33.13 -0.89 25.37
CA PRO A 35 -32.51 -0.28 26.55
C PRO A 35 -31.10 -0.85 26.76
N LEU A 36 -30.20 -0.06 27.34
CA LEU A 36 -28.81 -0.46 27.60
C LEU A 36 -28.70 -1.80 28.38
N SER A 37 -29.64 -2.07 29.29
CA SER A 37 -29.71 -3.31 30.06
C SER A 37 -29.87 -4.58 29.19
N ASN A 38 -30.47 -4.46 28.01
CA ASN A 38 -30.68 -5.58 27.08
C ASN A 38 -29.46 -5.84 26.18
N LEU A 39 -28.49 -4.91 26.15
CA LEU A 39 -27.38 -4.94 25.20
C LEU A 39 -26.17 -5.68 25.78
N ARG A 40 -25.92 -6.90 25.28
CA ARG A 40 -24.76 -7.72 25.64
C ARG A 40 -23.64 -7.64 24.59
N CYS A 41 -23.29 -6.43 24.17
CA CYS A 41 -22.32 -6.18 23.10
C CYS A 41 -21.36 -5.01 23.43
N PRO A 42 -20.50 -5.17 24.46
CA PRO A 42 -19.64 -4.09 24.95
C PRO A 42 -18.72 -3.49 23.86
N GLN A 43 -18.22 -4.32 22.95
CA GLN A 43 -17.38 -3.86 21.84
C GLN A 43 -18.12 -2.93 20.87
N LEU A 44 -19.38 -3.24 20.53
CA LEU A 44 -20.19 -2.40 19.65
C LEU A 44 -20.57 -1.09 20.34
N LEU A 45 -20.82 -1.11 21.65
CA LEU A 45 -21.12 0.07 22.45
C LEU A 45 -19.91 1.01 22.57
N GLN A 46 -18.73 0.42 22.79
CA GLN A 46 -17.47 1.15 22.80
C GLN A 46 -17.18 1.75 21.42
N GLN A 47 -17.43 0.99 20.34
CA GLN A 47 -17.26 1.48 18.97
C GLN A 47 -18.18 2.65 18.65
N PHE A 48 -19.47 2.54 18.99
CA PHE A 48 -20.44 3.61 18.82
C PHE A 48 -20.01 4.88 19.58
N SER A 49 -19.55 4.71 20.82
CA SER A 49 -19.08 5.82 21.65
C SER A 49 -17.82 6.47 21.05
N SER A 50 -16.88 5.67 20.56
CA SER A 50 -15.66 6.14 19.88
C SER A 50 -15.99 6.94 18.62
N ASP A 51 -16.90 6.45 17.78
CA ASP A 51 -17.31 7.12 16.53
C ASP A 51 -17.98 8.45 16.80
N LYS A 52 -18.91 8.45 17.76
CA LYS A 52 -19.59 9.67 18.21
C LYS A 52 -18.57 10.72 18.67
N ASN A 53 -17.64 10.32 19.55
CA ASN A 53 -16.65 11.24 20.10
C ASN A 53 -15.66 11.73 19.03
N SER A 54 -15.24 10.84 18.11
CA SER A 54 -14.39 11.19 16.98
C SER A 54 -15.05 12.24 16.09
N PHE A 55 -16.31 12.03 15.68
CA PHE A 55 -17.05 13.02 14.88
C PHE A 55 -17.19 14.36 15.61
N LEU A 56 -17.60 14.35 16.88
CA LEU A 56 -17.77 15.57 17.67
C LEU A 56 -16.46 16.34 17.84
N SER A 57 -15.32 15.65 18.01
CA SER A 57 -14.01 16.28 18.11
C SER A 57 -13.60 17.01 16.83
N ARG A 58 -13.94 16.46 15.66
CA ARG A 58 -13.67 17.07 14.34
C ARG A 58 -14.50 18.33 14.12
N VAL A 59 -15.78 18.30 14.50
CA VAL A 59 -16.66 19.46 14.39
C VAL A 59 -16.19 20.61 15.30
N LYS A 60 -15.69 20.29 16.51
CA LYS A 60 -15.19 21.29 17.47
C LYS A 60 -13.91 21.99 17.01
N LYS A 61 -13.04 21.34 16.23
CA LYS A 61 -11.80 21.94 15.70
C LYS A 61 -12.04 23.12 14.73
N GLY A 62 -13.28 23.40 14.34
CA GLY A 62 -13.63 24.50 13.42
C GLY A 62 -14.56 25.59 13.97
N LYS A 63 -14.95 25.58 15.25
CA LYS A 63 -15.83 26.61 15.85
C LYS A 63 -15.46 26.93 17.30
N ALA A 64 -15.43 28.23 17.63
CA ALA A 64 -15.33 28.69 19.00
C ALA A 64 -16.72 28.68 19.71
N ILE A 65 -16.71 28.29 20.99
CA ILE A 65 -17.64 28.64 22.10
C ILE A 65 -18.80 27.65 22.48
N THR A 66 -18.87 27.48 23.82
CA THR A 66 -19.85 26.97 24.82
C THR A 66 -20.52 25.60 24.71
N PRO A 67 -20.42 24.75 25.77
CA PRO A 67 -21.16 23.51 25.87
C PRO A 67 -22.56 23.74 26.47
N LYS A 68 -23.62 23.70 25.65
CA LYS A 68 -24.96 23.29 26.14
C LYS A 68 -25.14 21.79 25.91
N ASN A 69 -24.75 21.02 26.92
CA ASN A 69 -24.83 19.56 26.99
C ASN A 69 -26.27 19.11 27.33
N SER A 70 -27.25 19.36 26.45
CA SER A 70 -28.65 18.97 26.72
C SER A 70 -29.45 18.49 25.50
N ARG A 71 -28.86 17.69 24.61
CA ARG A 71 -29.66 17.04 23.55
C ARG A 71 -30.03 15.61 23.97
N ARG A 72 -31.35 15.39 24.17
CA ARG A 72 -31.97 14.10 24.54
C ARG A 72 -31.82 13.02 23.47
N SER A 73 -31.58 13.42 22.22
CA SER A 73 -31.40 12.54 21.06
C SER A 73 -30.11 12.88 20.31
N LEU A 74 -29.55 11.87 19.65
CA LEU A 74 -28.35 12.03 18.82
C LEU A 74 -28.65 12.96 17.61
N PRO A 75 -27.83 13.98 17.33
CA PRO A 75 -28.04 14.84 16.16
C PRO A 75 -28.04 14.04 14.85
N PRO A 76 -28.90 14.35 13.87
CA PRO A 76 -29.02 13.57 12.63
C PRO A 76 -27.71 13.38 11.86
N ALA A 77 -26.86 14.40 11.81
CA ALA A 77 -25.55 14.32 11.16
C ALA A 77 -24.62 13.29 11.83
N VAL A 78 -24.66 13.20 13.16
CA VAL A 78 -23.86 12.22 13.93
C VAL A 78 -24.42 10.81 13.70
N ALA A 79 -25.75 10.65 13.72
CA ALA A 79 -26.39 9.37 13.44
C ALA A 79 -26.02 8.85 12.03
N LYS A 80 -26.13 9.72 11.01
CA LYS A 80 -25.73 9.41 9.64
C LYS A 80 -24.26 8.96 9.56
N TYR A 81 -23.35 9.71 10.19
CA TYR A 81 -21.93 9.37 10.22
C TYR A 81 -21.67 7.99 10.84
N ILE A 82 -22.31 7.67 11.97
CA ILE A 82 -22.13 6.37 12.65
C ILE A 82 -22.58 5.21 11.76
N VAL A 83 -23.71 5.36 11.05
CA VAL A 83 -24.20 4.36 10.09
C VAL A 83 -23.22 4.19 8.94
N GLU A 84 -22.75 5.28 8.34
CA GLU A 84 -21.76 5.26 7.25
C GLU A 84 -20.45 4.60 7.71
N LYS A 85 -19.95 4.95 8.90
CA LYS A 85 -18.75 4.37 9.49
C LYS A 85 -18.89 2.87 9.73
N ALA A 86 -20.06 2.41 10.17
CA ALA A 86 -20.33 0.98 10.33
C ALA A 86 -20.36 0.24 8.98
N LYS A 87 -21.02 0.78 7.96
CA LYS A 87 -21.02 0.24 6.59
C LYS A 87 -19.60 0.18 6.01
N GLN A 88 -18.81 1.24 6.22
CA GLN A 88 -17.41 1.31 5.81
C GLN A 88 -16.57 0.18 6.44
N ARG A 89 -16.68 -0.07 7.75
CA ARG A 89 -15.94 -1.16 8.41
C ARG A 89 -16.21 -2.52 7.79
N ILE A 90 -17.47 -2.82 7.49
CA ILE A 90 -17.85 -4.08 6.85
C ILE A 90 -17.23 -4.17 5.44
N ALA A 91 -17.26 -3.07 4.68
CA ALA A 91 -16.64 -3.01 3.36
C ALA A 91 -15.11 -3.21 3.41
N LEU A 92 -14.43 -2.53 4.34
CA LEU A 92 -12.98 -2.68 4.54
C LEU A 92 -12.59 -4.09 4.97
N GLN A 93 -13.38 -4.72 5.86
CA GLN A 93 -13.15 -6.11 6.24
C GLN A 93 -13.28 -7.06 5.04
N ARG A 94 -14.33 -6.92 4.23
CA ARG A 94 -14.50 -7.72 3.01
C ARG A 94 -13.36 -7.54 2.03
N TRP A 95 -12.85 -6.31 1.91
CA TRP A 95 -11.71 -6.00 1.08
C TRP A 95 -10.42 -6.63 1.62
N GLN A 96 -10.16 -6.54 2.93
CA GLN A 96 -9.07 -7.24 3.59
C GLN A 96 -9.12 -8.76 3.31
N ASP A 97 -10.30 -9.37 3.43
CA ASP A 97 -10.47 -10.80 3.16
C ASP A 97 -10.22 -11.13 1.68
N TYR A 98 -10.64 -10.25 0.75
CA TYR A 98 -10.34 -10.37 -0.67
C TYR A 98 -8.83 -10.31 -0.94
N LEU A 99 -8.11 -9.35 -0.35
CA LEU A 99 -6.67 -9.21 -0.50
C LEU A 99 -5.95 -10.47 0.00
N ASN A 100 -6.32 -10.98 1.17
CA ASN A 100 -5.70 -12.18 1.74
C ASN A 100 -6.04 -13.48 1.01
N ARG A 101 -7.17 -13.55 0.29
CA ARG A 101 -7.48 -14.68 -0.61
C ARG A 101 -6.68 -14.63 -1.91
N ARG A 102 -6.26 -13.43 -2.33
CA ARG A 102 -5.56 -13.22 -3.62
C ARG A 102 -4.04 -13.28 -3.48
N LYS A 103 -3.48 -12.87 -2.34
CA LYS A 103 -2.03 -12.90 -2.10
C LYS A 103 -1.48 -14.34 -2.17
N ASN A 104 -0.27 -14.50 -2.70
CA ASN A 104 0.45 -15.78 -2.73
C ASN A 104 1.67 -15.82 -1.79
N HIS A 105 1.91 -14.77 -1.01
CA HIS A 105 3.02 -14.67 -0.06
C HIS A 105 2.60 -14.91 1.39
N LYS A 106 3.59 -15.05 2.29
CA LYS A 106 3.38 -15.44 3.68
C LYS A 106 2.75 -14.32 4.52
N GLY A 107 3.19 -13.07 4.34
CA GLY A 107 2.72 -11.92 5.11
C GLY A 107 1.22 -11.70 5.00
N MET A 108 0.56 -11.35 6.11
CA MET A 108 -0.87 -10.98 6.06
C MET A 108 -1.05 -9.53 5.65
N ILE A 109 -2.13 -9.23 4.93
CA ILE A 109 -2.49 -7.87 4.54
C ILE A 109 -3.68 -7.42 5.39
N PHE A 110 -3.50 -6.34 6.14
CA PHE A 110 -4.55 -5.73 6.95
C PHE A 110 -5.04 -4.43 6.31
N VAL A 111 -6.28 -4.04 6.60
CA VAL A 111 -6.85 -2.77 6.15
C VAL A 111 -7.45 -2.02 7.32
N GLU A 112 -7.06 -0.77 7.51
CA GLU A 112 -7.65 0.09 8.55
C GLU A 112 -7.96 1.51 8.03
N ASN A 113 -9.08 2.07 8.47
CA ASN A 113 -9.36 3.49 8.26
C ASN A 113 -10.00 4.10 9.53
N THR A 114 -9.18 4.80 10.29
CA THR A 114 -9.58 5.54 11.49
C THR A 114 -9.71 7.06 11.21
N VAL A 115 -9.39 7.50 10.00
CA VAL A 115 -9.25 8.92 9.64
C VAL A 115 -10.49 9.48 8.97
N ASP A 116 -11.13 8.79 8.02
CA ASP A 116 -12.28 9.32 7.28
C ASP A 116 -13.30 8.21 6.95
N LEU A 117 -14.22 8.47 6.01
CA LEU A 117 -15.24 7.51 5.56
C LEU A 117 -14.87 6.80 4.25
N GLU A 118 -13.63 6.95 3.75
CA GLU A 118 -13.20 6.34 2.50
C GLU A 118 -13.23 4.80 2.57
N GLY A 119 -13.98 4.18 1.66
CA GLY A 119 -14.10 2.73 1.56
C GLY A 119 -12.99 2.09 0.73
N PRO A 120 -13.11 0.80 0.40
CA PRO A 120 -12.21 0.15 -0.55
C PRO A 120 -12.16 0.90 -1.90
N PRO A 121 -10.99 0.97 -2.55
CA PRO A 121 -10.88 1.51 -3.90
C PRO A 121 -11.76 0.73 -4.88
N LYS A 122 -12.46 1.43 -5.78
CA LYS A 122 -13.49 0.82 -6.65
C LYS A 122 -12.93 0.06 -7.86
N ASP A 123 -11.79 0.48 -8.40
CA ASP A 123 -11.22 -0.08 -9.64
C ASP A 123 -9.77 -0.52 -9.45
N PHE A 124 -9.53 -1.28 -8.37
CA PHE A 124 -8.23 -1.86 -8.04
C PHE A 124 -8.34 -3.38 -7.91
N TYR A 125 -7.44 -4.10 -8.58
CA TYR A 125 -7.39 -5.56 -8.62
C TYR A 125 -6.03 -6.05 -8.13
N TYR A 126 -6.04 -6.89 -7.10
CA TYR A 126 -4.80 -7.40 -6.52
C TYR A 126 -4.18 -8.49 -7.41
N ILE A 127 -2.93 -8.27 -7.82
CA ILE A 127 -2.09 -9.23 -8.55
C ILE A 127 -0.79 -9.48 -7.79
N ASN A 128 -0.16 -10.64 -7.99
CA ASN A 128 1.07 -11.02 -7.30
C ASN A 128 2.33 -10.84 -8.16
N GLU A 129 2.18 -10.92 -9.47
CA GLU A 129 3.25 -10.88 -10.47
C GLU A 129 2.85 -9.88 -11.56
N TYR A 130 3.78 -9.52 -12.44
CA TYR A 130 3.50 -8.68 -13.59
C TYR A 130 2.38 -9.22 -14.49
N ARG A 131 1.60 -8.29 -15.05
CA ARG A 131 0.55 -8.57 -16.03
C ARG A 131 0.94 -7.93 -17.37
N PRO A 132 1.52 -8.67 -18.32
CA PRO A 132 1.91 -8.08 -19.60
C PRO A 132 0.68 -7.66 -20.42
N ALA A 133 0.77 -6.51 -21.08
CA ALA A 133 -0.22 -6.08 -22.05
C ALA A 133 -0.16 -6.93 -23.33
N PRO A 134 -1.23 -6.94 -24.16
CA PRO A 134 -1.23 -7.65 -25.43
C PRO A 134 -0.03 -7.29 -26.31
N GLY A 135 0.70 -8.30 -26.78
CA GLY A 135 1.91 -8.12 -27.60
C GLY A 135 3.22 -8.12 -26.82
N ILE A 136 3.19 -7.97 -25.49
CA ILE A 136 4.38 -8.07 -24.64
C ILE A 136 4.52 -9.50 -24.12
N THR A 137 5.70 -10.09 -24.29
CA THR A 137 5.99 -11.44 -23.80
C THR A 137 7.04 -11.37 -22.72
N ILE A 138 6.71 -11.83 -21.51
CA ILE A 138 7.66 -12.00 -20.41
C ILE A 138 8.05 -13.47 -20.38
N ASN A 139 9.27 -13.78 -20.83
CA ASN A 139 9.78 -15.14 -20.86
C ASN A 139 10.17 -15.59 -19.45
N ASN A 140 9.28 -16.32 -18.79
CA ASN A 140 9.53 -16.93 -17.47
C ASN A 140 10.26 -18.27 -17.57
N GLU A 141 10.90 -18.55 -18.72
CA GLU A 141 11.71 -19.74 -18.92
C GLU A 141 13.18 -19.36 -18.85
N ALA A 142 13.81 -19.69 -17.72
CA ALA A 142 15.25 -19.55 -17.60
C ALA A 142 15.97 -20.38 -18.67
N THR A 143 16.93 -19.76 -19.35
CA THR A 143 17.78 -20.39 -20.37
C THR A 143 18.87 -21.25 -19.76
N PHE A 144 19.41 -20.83 -18.61
CA PHE A 144 20.42 -21.56 -17.86
C PHE A 144 20.23 -21.37 -16.35
N GLY A 145 20.87 -22.25 -15.58
CA GLY A 145 20.88 -22.19 -14.12
C GLY A 145 22.18 -22.77 -13.57
N CYS A 146 22.50 -22.45 -12.32
CA CYS A 146 23.71 -22.95 -11.69
C CYS A 146 23.59 -24.42 -11.26
N SER A 147 24.74 -25.10 -11.18
CA SER A 147 24.88 -26.47 -10.64
C SER A 147 25.52 -26.48 -9.25
N CYS A 148 25.43 -25.38 -8.51
CA CYS A 148 26.06 -25.22 -7.20
C CYS A 148 25.44 -26.15 -6.15
N THR A 149 26.28 -26.73 -5.30
CA THR A 149 25.86 -27.36 -4.03
C THR A 149 25.73 -26.31 -2.92
N ASP A 150 26.56 -25.26 -2.96
CA ASP A 150 26.51 -24.10 -2.08
C ASP A 150 26.62 -22.81 -2.91
N CYS A 151 25.50 -22.09 -3.05
CA CYS A 151 25.44 -20.83 -3.80
C CYS A 151 26.07 -19.64 -3.05
N SER A 152 26.57 -19.83 -1.82
CA SER A 152 27.15 -18.73 -1.03
C SER A 152 28.61 -18.41 -1.36
N ASN A 153 29.34 -19.37 -1.93
CA ASN A 153 30.81 -19.34 -1.99
C ASN A 153 31.41 -19.63 -3.38
N GLY A 154 30.68 -19.43 -4.49
CA GLY A 154 31.14 -19.86 -5.82
C GLY A 154 30.75 -18.99 -7.02
N LYS A 155 31.18 -19.44 -8.22
CA LYS A 155 30.74 -18.96 -9.55
C LYS A 155 29.27 -19.34 -9.78
N CYS A 156 28.37 -18.63 -9.10
CA CYS A 156 26.92 -18.81 -9.18
C CYS A 156 26.29 -17.83 -10.19
N CYS A 157 24.96 -17.86 -10.38
CA CYS A 157 24.23 -17.00 -11.31
C CYS A 157 24.64 -15.51 -11.31
N PRO A 158 24.87 -14.85 -10.16
CA PRO A 158 25.36 -13.47 -10.16
C PRO A 158 26.70 -13.32 -10.89
N ILE A 159 27.65 -14.22 -10.61
CA ILE A 159 29.01 -14.18 -11.18
C ILE A 159 28.97 -14.44 -12.69
N GLU A 160 28.09 -15.35 -13.13
CA GLU A 160 27.86 -15.60 -14.56
C GLU A 160 27.30 -14.35 -15.27
N ALA A 161 26.43 -13.59 -14.59
CA ALA A 161 25.94 -12.30 -15.05
C ALA A 161 26.95 -11.14 -14.85
N GLY A 162 28.18 -11.43 -14.44
CA GLY A 162 29.23 -10.41 -14.25
C GLY A 162 29.06 -9.54 -12.99
N VAL A 163 28.18 -9.91 -12.07
CA VAL A 163 27.91 -9.15 -10.83
C VAL A 163 28.16 -9.99 -9.58
N VAL A 164 28.23 -9.32 -8.43
CA VAL A 164 28.45 -10.00 -7.14
C VAL A 164 27.14 -10.52 -6.54
N LEU A 165 27.22 -11.55 -5.70
CA LEU A 165 26.07 -12.05 -4.94
C LEU A 165 25.42 -10.91 -4.12
N ALA A 166 24.13 -10.67 -4.32
CA ALA A 166 23.42 -9.54 -3.73
C ALA A 166 23.25 -9.65 -2.22
N TYR A 167 23.18 -10.87 -1.67
CA TYR A 167 22.77 -11.13 -0.30
C TYR A 167 23.91 -11.62 0.59
N ASN A 168 23.81 -11.30 1.88
CA ASN A 168 24.62 -11.91 2.93
C ASN A 168 23.89 -13.12 3.57
N LYS A 169 24.57 -13.83 4.47
CA LYS A 169 24.01 -14.98 5.22
C LYS A 169 22.77 -14.66 6.06
N ASN A 170 22.50 -13.39 6.32
CA ASN A 170 21.34 -12.91 7.06
C ASN A 170 20.20 -12.45 6.15
N GLN A 171 20.26 -12.78 4.84
CA GLN A 171 19.26 -12.42 3.83
C GLN A 171 19.14 -10.90 3.63
N GLN A 172 20.22 -10.17 3.90
CA GLN A 172 20.27 -8.73 3.73
C GLN A 172 21.06 -8.37 2.48
N ILE A 173 20.59 -7.37 1.74
CA ILE A 173 21.28 -6.84 0.57
C ILE A 173 22.60 -6.16 0.99
N LYS A 174 23.67 -6.43 0.24
CA LYS A 174 25.01 -5.87 0.46
C LYS A 174 25.58 -5.11 -0.75
N ILE A 175 24.86 -5.14 -1.87
CA ILE A 175 25.21 -4.39 -3.08
C ILE A 175 24.68 -2.97 -3.02
N LYS A 176 25.27 -2.09 -3.82
CA LYS A 176 24.86 -0.69 -3.90
C LYS A 176 23.63 -0.55 -4.82
N PRO A 177 22.81 0.49 -4.61
CA PRO A 177 21.75 0.86 -5.56
C PRO A 177 22.31 1.03 -6.97
N GLY A 178 21.51 0.65 -7.98
CA GLY A 178 21.95 0.59 -9.38
C GLY A 178 22.68 -0.70 -9.76
N THR A 179 23.15 -1.51 -8.81
CA THR A 179 23.64 -2.86 -9.11
C THR A 179 22.45 -3.84 -9.19
N PRO A 180 22.30 -4.61 -10.28
CA PRO A 180 21.19 -5.55 -10.43
C PRO A 180 21.36 -6.77 -9.52
N ILE A 181 20.25 -7.41 -9.20
CA ILE A 181 20.18 -8.67 -8.47
C ILE A 181 19.90 -9.79 -9.46
N TYR A 182 20.79 -10.78 -9.55
CA TYR A 182 20.54 -12.03 -10.27
C TYR A 182 20.33 -13.17 -9.28
N GLU A 183 19.07 -13.54 -9.04
CA GLU A 183 18.75 -14.68 -8.19
C GLU A 183 18.96 -16.02 -8.91
N CYS A 184 19.02 -17.10 -8.12
CA CYS A 184 18.88 -18.44 -8.69
C CYS A 184 17.44 -18.63 -9.19
N ASN A 185 17.28 -19.39 -10.26
CA ASN A 185 16.04 -19.50 -11.02
C ASN A 185 15.55 -20.96 -11.11
N SER A 186 14.50 -21.22 -11.88
CA SER A 186 13.90 -22.56 -12.02
C SER A 186 14.83 -23.63 -12.62
N ARG A 187 15.88 -23.23 -13.35
CA ARG A 187 16.90 -24.14 -13.93
C ARG A 187 18.06 -24.44 -12.98
N CYS A 188 18.16 -23.75 -11.85
CA CYS A 188 19.24 -23.97 -10.88
C CYS A 188 18.99 -25.22 -10.04
N GLN A 189 20.06 -25.99 -9.76
CA GLN A 189 19.99 -27.22 -8.95
C GLN A 189 19.76 -26.95 -7.45
N CYS A 190 19.99 -25.73 -6.98
CA CYS A 190 19.79 -25.36 -5.59
C CYS A 190 18.30 -25.27 -5.21
N GLY A 191 17.96 -25.80 -4.03
CA GLY A 191 16.59 -25.82 -3.50
C GLY A 191 16.05 -24.45 -3.06
N PRO A 192 14.83 -24.42 -2.49
CA PRO A 192 14.15 -23.19 -2.09
C PRO A 192 14.87 -22.42 -0.97
N ASP A 193 15.62 -23.11 -0.12
CA ASP A 193 16.37 -22.50 0.99
C ASP A 193 17.70 -21.85 0.56
N CYS A 194 18.00 -21.85 -0.74
CA CYS A 194 19.15 -21.16 -1.31
C CYS A 194 19.20 -19.69 -0.84
N LEU A 195 20.40 -19.24 -0.42
CA LEU A 195 20.66 -17.87 0.01
C LEU A 195 20.47 -16.84 -1.12
N ASN A 196 20.52 -17.29 -2.38
CA ASN A 196 20.27 -16.48 -3.57
C ASN A 196 18.83 -16.64 -4.11
N ARG A 197 17.86 -16.93 -3.23
CA ARG A 197 16.42 -16.95 -3.51
C ARG A 197 15.69 -16.20 -2.41
N ILE A 198 15.55 -14.88 -2.55
CA ILE A 198 14.97 -13.99 -1.52
C ILE A 198 13.69 -13.34 -2.06
N VAL A 199 13.77 -12.63 -3.18
CA VAL A 199 12.64 -11.91 -3.77
C VAL A 199 11.55 -12.89 -4.18
N GLN A 200 11.93 -13.99 -4.82
CA GLN A 200 11.01 -15.05 -5.25
C GLN A 200 10.29 -15.79 -4.10
N LYS A 201 10.69 -15.59 -2.84
CA LYS A 201 9.96 -16.12 -1.67
C LYS A 201 8.74 -15.27 -1.30
N GLY A 202 8.60 -14.08 -1.91
CA GLY A 202 7.53 -13.15 -1.62
C GLY A 202 7.67 -12.48 -0.24
N THR A 203 6.75 -11.56 0.03
CA THR A 203 6.73 -10.78 1.27
C THR A 203 6.54 -11.66 2.51
N GLN A 204 7.46 -11.53 3.46
CA GLN A 204 7.45 -12.28 4.72
C GLN A 204 6.76 -11.56 5.88
N TYR A 205 6.52 -10.25 5.74
CA TYR A 205 6.02 -9.39 6.81
C TYR A 205 4.52 -9.14 6.67
N SER A 206 3.81 -9.13 7.80
CA SER A 206 2.43 -8.64 7.80
C SER A 206 2.41 -7.13 7.68
N LEU A 207 1.67 -6.63 6.69
CA LEU A 207 1.56 -5.22 6.33
C LEU A 207 0.12 -4.74 6.51
N CYS A 208 -0.06 -3.45 6.70
CA CYS A 208 -1.36 -2.83 6.86
C CYS A 208 -1.50 -1.65 5.91
N ILE A 209 -2.48 -1.74 5.01
CA ILE A 209 -2.96 -0.59 4.22
C ILE A 209 -3.80 0.26 5.17
N PHE A 210 -3.37 1.48 5.43
CA PHE A 210 -4.02 2.37 6.39
C PHE A 210 -4.34 3.72 5.76
N ARG A 211 -5.38 4.39 6.26
CA ARG A 211 -5.69 5.76 5.85
C ARG A 211 -4.78 6.75 6.58
N THR A 212 -3.99 7.51 5.84
CA THR A 212 -3.10 8.55 6.38
C THR A 212 -3.90 9.73 6.94
N SER A 213 -3.37 10.39 7.98
CA SER A 213 -4.04 11.52 8.63
C SER A 213 -3.70 12.89 8.05
N ASN A 214 -2.68 12.98 7.19
CA ASN A 214 -2.15 14.20 6.59
C ASN A 214 -2.72 14.48 5.17
N GLY A 215 -3.67 13.67 4.71
CA GLY A 215 -4.32 13.85 3.41
C GLY A 215 -3.56 13.24 2.23
N CYS A 216 -2.57 12.37 2.48
CA CYS A 216 -1.90 11.58 1.44
C CYS A 216 -2.73 10.37 0.96
N GLY A 217 -3.95 10.20 1.46
CA GLY A 217 -4.82 9.10 1.08
C GLY A 217 -4.46 7.80 1.80
N TRP A 218 -4.36 6.71 1.06
CA TRP A 218 -3.94 5.41 1.61
C TRP A 218 -2.42 5.34 1.72
N GLY A 219 -1.92 4.63 2.72
CA GLY A 219 -0.51 4.36 2.97
C GLY A 219 -0.31 2.88 3.34
N VAL A 220 0.93 2.43 3.43
CA VAL A 220 1.26 1.09 3.93
C VAL A 220 2.16 1.22 5.15
N LYS A 221 1.86 0.50 6.22
CA LYS A 221 2.76 0.36 7.38
C LYS A 221 3.07 -1.10 7.66
N THR A 222 4.23 -1.37 8.23
CA THR A 222 4.56 -2.74 8.71
C THR A 222 3.95 -2.99 10.09
N LEU A 223 3.48 -4.21 10.36
CA LEU A 223 3.03 -4.61 11.70
C LEU A 223 4.14 -5.23 12.56
N VAL A 224 5.31 -5.45 11.96
CA VAL A 224 6.47 -6.06 12.62
C VAL A 224 7.74 -5.25 12.32
N LYS A 225 8.76 -5.41 13.16
CA LYS A 225 10.07 -4.83 12.89
C LYS A 225 10.67 -5.44 11.62
N ILE A 226 11.14 -4.60 10.71
CA ILE A 226 11.90 -5.01 9.52
C ILE A 226 13.36 -4.61 9.74
N LYS A 227 14.29 -5.56 9.57
CA LYS A 227 15.73 -5.26 9.67
C LYS A 227 16.15 -4.38 8.49
N ARG A 228 17.25 -3.63 8.64
CA ARG A 228 17.86 -2.91 7.52
C ARG A 228 18.20 -3.85 6.37
N MET A 229 18.24 -3.31 5.15
CA MET A 229 18.68 -4.02 3.95
C MET A 229 17.91 -5.31 3.69
N SER A 230 16.64 -5.39 4.08
CA SER A 230 15.82 -6.60 3.96
C SER A 230 14.76 -6.42 2.88
N PHE A 231 14.51 -7.47 2.10
CA PHE A 231 13.44 -7.47 1.10
C PHE A 231 12.08 -7.28 1.76
N VAL A 232 11.25 -6.37 1.24
CA VAL A 232 9.93 -6.06 1.80
C VAL A 232 8.82 -6.49 0.87
N MET A 233 8.81 -6.02 -0.37
CA MET A 233 7.80 -6.33 -1.39
C MET A 233 8.35 -6.02 -2.78
N GLU A 234 7.65 -6.46 -3.81
CA GLU A 234 7.91 -6.01 -5.18
C GLU A 234 6.94 -4.91 -5.59
N TYR A 235 7.33 -4.11 -6.57
CA TYR A 235 6.41 -3.21 -7.27
C TYR A 235 5.89 -3.93 -8.50
N VAL A 236 4.57 -4.19 -8.57
CA VAL A 236 3.95 -4.93 -9.67
C VAL A 236 2.76 -4.18 -10.24
N GLY A 237 2.51 -4.38 -11.52
CA GLY A 237 1.41 -3.77 -12.26
C GLY A 237 1.22 -4.39 -13.63
N GLU A 238 0.46 -3.71 -14.49
CA GLU A 238 0.45 -4.02 -15.91
C GLU A 238 1.78 -3.56 -16.53
N VAL A 239 2.44 -4.44 -17.29
CA VAL A 239 3.62 -4.06 -18.07
C VAL A 239 3.13 -3.57 -19.43
N ILE A 240 3.40 -2.31 -19.74
CA ILE A 240 3.01 -1.62 -20.96
C ILE A 240 4.24 -1.02 -21.65
N THR A 241 4.12 -0.63 -22.91
CA THR A 241 5.18 0.13 -23.59
C THR A 241 5.22 1.56 -23.05
N SER A 242 6.39 2.20 -23.11
CA SER A 242 6.54 3.60 -22.71
C SER A 242 5.67 4.56 -23.53
N GLU A 243 5.38 4.22 -24.79
CA GLU A 243 4.42 4.97 -25.61
C GLU A 243 2.99 4.90 -25.04
N GLU A 244 2.56 3.73 -24.58
CA GLU A 244 1.25 3.56 -23.93
C GLU A 244 1.24 4.24 -22.55
N ALA A 245 2.36 4.20 -21.83
CA ALA A 245 2.51 4.90 -20.56
C ALA A 245 2.36 6.42 -20.72
N GLU A 246 2.98 7.02 -21.73
CA GLU A 246 2.84 8.45 -22.04
C GLU A 246 1.37 8.80 -22.38
N LYS A 247 0.70 7.99 -23.20
CA LYS A 247 -0.72 8.17 -23.53
C LYS A 247 -1.61 8.16 -22.28
N ARG A 248 -1.36 7.23 -21.34
CA ARG A 248 -2.10 7.14 -20.07
C ARG A 248 -1.70 8.25 -19.10
N GLY A 249 -0.42 8.60 -19.04
CA GLY A 249 0.17 9.61 -18.17
C GLY A 249 -0.49 10.98 -18.35
N GLN A 250 -0.83 11.35 -19.59
CA GLN A 250 -1.55 12.58 -19.87
C GLN A 250 -2.92 12.67 -19.19
N LEU A 251 -3.60 11.53 -18.97
CA LEU A 251 -4.86 11.46 -18.22
C LEU A 251 -4.61 11.43 -16.70
N TYR A 252 -3.58 10.70 -16.27
CA TYR A 252 -3.21 10.50 -14.87
C TYR A 252 -2.65 11.76 -14.21
N ASP A 253 -1.86 12.55 -14.92
CA ASP A 253 -1.28 13.83 -14.47
C ASP A 253 -2.37 14.82 -14.05
N ASN A 254 -3.47 14.87 -14.79
CA ASN A 254 -4.61 15.73 -14.46
C ASN A 254 -5.30 15.29 -13.15
N GLN A 255 -5.08 14.05 -12.72
CA GLN A 255 -5.66 13.45 -11.51
C GLN A 255 -4.62 13.30 -10.38
N GLY A 256 -3.36 13.69 -10.59
CA GLY A 256 -2.29 13.55 -9.62
C GLY A 256 -1.92 12.10 -9.29
N MET A 257 -2.12 11.17 -10.24
CA MET A 257 -1.93 9.73 -10.05
C MET A 257 -0.48 9.34 -10.42
N THR A 258 0.27 8.75 -9.48
CA THR A 258 1.72 8.46 -9.61
C THR A 258 2.02 6.95 -9.61
N TYR A 259 1.35 6.17 -10.45
CA TYR A 259 1.44 4.70 -10.44
C TYR A 259 2.28 4.11 -11.59
N LEU A 260 2.81 4.96 -12.46
CA LEU A 260 3.72 4.58 -13.53
C LEU A 260 5.14 4.47 -12.97
N PHE A 261 5.80 3.35 -13.27
CA PHE A 261 7.19 3.11 -12.89
C PHE A 261 7.96 2.65 -14.14
N ASP A 262 8.85 3.49 -14.65
CA ASP A 262 9.64 3.18 -15.85
C ASP A 262 10.70 2.11 -15.56
N LEU A 263 10.84 1.14 -16.47
CA LEU A 263 11.82 0.06 -16.33
C LEU A 263 13.18 0.47 -16.93
N ASP A 264 13.69 1.62 -16.52
CA ASP A 264 14.84 2.35 -17.10
C ASP A 264 16.24 1.78 -16.75
N TYR A 265 16.33 0.49 -16.40
CA TYR A 265 17.61 -0.13 -16.00
C TYR A 265 18.64 -0.14 -17.13
N GLU A 266 18.25 -0.68 -18.29
CA GLU A 266 19.08 -0.69 -19.52
C GLU A 266 18.32 -0.20 -20.76
N SER A 267 17.00 -0.05 -20.67
CA SER A 267 16.12 0.31 -21.78
C SER A 267 14.95 1.15 -21.28
N ASP A 268 14.45 2.04 -22.12
CA ASP A 268 13.27 2.87 -21.89
C ASP A 268 12.03 2.33 -22.64
N GLU A 269 11.99 1.03 -22.95
CA GLU A 269 10.92 0.43 -23.78
C GLU A 269 9.62 0.16 -23.01
N PHE A 270 9.72 -0.13 -21.70
CA PHE A 270 8.59 -0.60 -20.89
C PHE A 270 8.40 0.19 -19.59
N THR A 271 7.15 0.25 -19.15
CA THR A 271 6.71 0.87 -17.90
C THR A 271 5.74 -0.07 -17.17
N VAL A 272 5.81 -0.10 -15.84
CA VAL A 272 4.83 -0.78 -14.98
C VAL A 272 3.75 0.22 -14.56
N ASP A 273 2.50 -0.02 -14.99
CA ASP A 273 1.31 0.74 -14.60
C ASP A 273 0.56 0.00 -13.49
N ALA A 274 0.67 0.50 -12.26
CA ALA A 274 -0.03 -0.07 -11.10
C ALA A 274 -1.42 0.55 -10.85
N THR A 275 -1.96 1.38 -11.76
CA THR A 275 -3.20 2.16 -11.51
C THR A 275 -4.41 1.27 -11.21
N ARG A 276 -4.62 0.23 -12.02
CA ARG A 276 -5.77 -0.70 -11.89
C ARG A 276 -5.39 -2.05 -11.33
N TYR A 277 -4.25 -2.58 -11.74
CA TYR A 277 -3.74 -3.86 -11.27
C TYR A 277 -2.45 -3.62 -10.52
N GLY A 278 -2.34 -4.09 -9.28
CA GLY A 278 -1.10 -3.98 -8.51
C GLY A 278 -1.14 -4.83 -7.25
N ASN A 279 -0.05 -4.82 -6.49
CA ASN A 279 -0.01 -5.44 -5.17
C ASN A 279 -0.10 -4.37 -4.06
N VAL A 280 0.43 -4.65 -2.87
CA VAL A 280 0.47 -3.69 -1.77
C VAL A 280 1.30 -2.44 -2.07
N SER A 281 2.27 -2.51 -2.98
CA SER A 281 3.15 -1.40 -3.38
C SER A 281 2.38 -0.21 -3.97
N HIS A 282 1.22 -0.47 -4.58
CA HIS A 282 0.32 0.56 -5.10
C HIS A 282 -0.03 1.61 -4.04
N PHE A 283 -0.10 1.23 -2.76
CA PHE A 283 -0.49 2.12 -1.67
C PHE A 283 0.71 2.71 -0.91
N VAL A 284 1.95 2.46 -1.34
CA VAL A 284 3.16 2.93 -0.66
C VAL A 284 3.42 4.38 -1.06
N ASN A 285 3.46 5.29 -0.08
CA ASN A 285 3.61 6.71 -0.33
C ASN A 285 5.05 7.14 -0.64
N HIS A 286 5.15 8.33 -1.23
CA HIS A 286 6.40 9.05 -1.40
C HIS A 286 6.97 9.57 -0.07
N SER A 287 8.30 9.53 0.07
CA SER A 287 9.04 10.36 1.02
C SER A 287 10.36 10.86 0.44
N CYS A 288 10.75 12.09 0.78
CA CYS A 288 12.07 12.65 0.45
C CYS A 288 13.19 12.08 1.35
N ASP A 289 12.83 11.45 2.48
CA ASP A 289 13.72 10.62 3.31
C ASP A 289 13.09 9.22 3.45
N PRO A 290 13.17 8.37 2.40
CA PRO A 290 12.46 7.11 2.35
C PRO A 290 13.14 6.01 3.19
N ASN A 291 12.34 5.06 3.66
CA ASN A 291 12.83 3.84 4.32
C ASN A 291 12.89 2.61 3.41
N LEU A 292 12.45 2.73 2.16
CA LEU A 292 12.56 1.72 1.11
C LEU A 292 13.39 2.23 -0.08
N GLN A 293 14.03 1.30 -0.77
CA GLN A 293 14.84 1.55 -1.96
C GLN A 293 14.64 0.45 -2.99
N VAL A 294 14.69 0.85 -4.26
CA VAL A 294 14.44 0.01 -5.42
C VAL A 294 15.71 -0.72 -5.87
N PHE A 295 15.55 -1.98 -6.26
CA PHE A 295 16.54 -2.79 -6.95
C PHE A 295 15.91 -3.53 -8.12
N SER A 296 16.61 -3.56 -9.25
CA SER A 296 16.27 -4.39 -10.41
C SER A 296 16.64 -5.84 -10.14
N VAL A 297 15.72 -6.77 -10.43
CA VAL A 297 15.87 -8.19 -10.13
C VAL A 297 15.59 -9.05 -11.36
N PHE A 298 16.48 -10.00 -11.59
CA PHE A 298 16.40 -11.03 -12.61
C PHE A 298 16.37 -12.40 -11.95
N ILE A 299 15.39 -13.22 -12.36
CA ILE A 299 15.19 -14.58 -11.84
C ILE A 299 15.11 -15.53 -13.03
N ASP A 300 13.90 -15.85 -13.51
CA ASP A 300 13.70 -16.67 -14.70
C ASP A 300 13.82 -15.84 -15.98
N ASN A 301 13.20 -14.65 -15.98
CA ASN A 301 13.40 -13.69 -17.05
C ASN A 301 14.76 -12.99 -16.89
N LEU A 302 15.63 -13.17 -17.88
CA LEU A 302 16.94 -12.51 -17.97
C LEU A 302 16.96 -11.38 -19.00
N ASP A 303 15.83 -11.05 -19.62
CA ASP A 303 15.70 -9.88 -20.49
C ASP A 303 15.85 -8.61 -19.65
N THR A 304 16.94 -7.87 -19.86
CA THR A 304 17.30 -6.68 -19.07
C THR A 304 16.37 -5.50 -19.29
N ARG A 305 15.51 -5.57 -20.32
CA ARG A 305 14.43 -4.60 -20.58
C ARG A 305 13.22 -4.80 -19.67
N LEU A 306 13.10 -5.97 -19.04
CA LEU A 306 11.95 -6.36 -18.22
C LEU A 306 12.37 -6.83 -16.80
N PRO A 307 13.12 -5.99 -16.05
CA PRO A 307 13.48 -6.32 -14.68
C PRO A 307 12.25 -6.36 -13.77
N ARG A 308 12.28 -7.24 -12.77
CA ARG A 308 11.38 -7.15 -11.62
C ARG A 308 11.86 -6.02 -10.71
N ILE A 309 10.92 -5.25 -10.15
CA ILE A 309 11.23 -4.16 -9.21
C ILE A 309 11.06 -4.68 -7.78
N ALA A 310 12.14 -4.77 -7.01
CA ALA A 310 12.09 -5.14 -5.60
C ALA A 310 12.40 -3.95 -4.68
N LEU A 311 11.60 -3.84 -3.60
CA LEU A 311 11.77 -2.83 -2.56
C LEU A 311 12.45 -3.44 -1.33
N PHE A 312 13.63 -2.92 -1.00
CA PHE A 312 14.41 -3.29 0.18
C PHE A 312 14.44 -2.14 1.19
N SER A 313 14.49 -2.47 2.48
CA SER A 313 14.61 -1.45 3.51
C SER A 313 16.00 -0.79 3.51
N THR A 314 16.07 0.55 3.62
CA THR A 314 17.36 1.28 3.71
C THR A 314 17.93 1.27 5.12
N ARG A 315 17.04 1.19 6.12
CA ARG A 315 17.33 1.17 7.55
C ARG A 315 16.42 0.20 8.27
N THR A 316 16.63 0.03 9.57
CA THR A 316 15.66 -0.72 10.39
C THR A 316 14.36 0.07 10.47
N ILE A 317 13.23 -0.61 10.24
CA ILE A 317 11.88 -0.04 10.26
C ILE A 317 11.14 -0.62 11.46
N LYS A 318 10.53 0.24 12.28
CA LYS A 318 9.81 -0.16 13.48
C LYS A 318 8.43 -0.72 13.14
N ALA A 319 7.89 -1.55 14.04
CA ALA A 319 6.49 -1.96 13.93
C ALA A 319 5.58 -0.71 14.02
N GLY A 320 4.59 -0.62 13.14
CA GLY A 320 3.67 0.51 13.01
C GLY A 320 4.19 1.67 12.14
N GLU A 321 5.46 1.62 11.69
CA GLU A 321 6.04 2.67 10.85
C GLU A 321 5.54 2.57 9.40
N GLU A 322 5.20 3.71 8.81
CA GLU A 322 4.82 3.82 7.40
C GLU A 322 6.01 3.48 6.49
N LEU A 323 5.74 2.73 5.44
CA LEU A 323 6.68 2.37 4.39
C LEU A 323 6.59 3.41 3.29
N THR A 324 7.74 3.92 2.85
CA THR A 324 7.82 4.96 1.83
C THR A 324 9.05 4.76 0.95
N PHE A 325 8.94 5.02 -0.34
CA PHE A 325 10.08 5.13 -1.26
C PHE A 325 10.07 6.50 -1.95
N ASP A 326 11.17 6.85 -2.62
CA ASP A 326 11.25 8.10 -3.36
C ASP A 326 10.83 7.88 -4.82
N TYR A 327 9.72 8.51 -5.22
CA TYR A 327 9.14 8.44 -6.56
C TYR A 327 10.03 9.06 -7.65
N GLN A 328 10.97 9.93 -7.28
CA GLN A 328 11.88 10.60 -8.22
C GLN A 328 13.26 9.92 -8.28
N MET A 329 13.39 8.70 -7.75
CA MET A 329 14.58 7.89 -7.95
C MET A 329 14.64 7.49 -9.42
N LYS A 330 15.10 8.40 -10.29
CA LYS A 330 15.52 8.03 -11.65
C LYS A 330 16.56 6.94 -11.50
N GLY A 331 16.48 5.90 -12.33
CA GLY A 331 17.55 4.91 -12.46
C GLY A 331 18.90 5.62 -12.60
N SER A 332 20.00 4.95 -12.27
CA SER A 332 21.35 5.54 -12.23
C SER A 332 21.89 6.12 -13.56
N GLY A 333 21.03 6.41 -14.54
CA GLY A 333 21.31 7.32 -15.64
C GLY A 333 21.68 8.70 -15.10
N GLU A 334 22.85 9.17 -15.53
CA GLU A 334 23.38 10.49 -15.24
C GLU A 334 22.30 11.56 -15.41
N LEU A 335 22.42 12.62 -14.59
CA LEU A 335 21.67 13.86 -14.68
C LEU A 335 21.46 14.25 -16.15
N SER A 336 20.35 13.87 -16.74
CA SER A 336 19.84 14.55 -17.91
C SER A 336 19.48 15.93 -17.40
N SER A 337 20.38 16.86 -17.73
CA SER A 337 20.22 18.30 -17.64
C SER A 337 18.76 18.68 -17.76
N ASP A 338 18.30 19.58 -16.89
CA ASP A 338 17.06 20.33 -17.07
C ASP A 338 16.84 20.65 -18.55
N SER A 339 16.09 19.79 -19.24
CA SER A 339 15.47 20.17 -20.49
C SER A 339 14.34 21.08 -20.05
N MET A 340 14.65 22.37 -19.95
CA MET A 340 13.65 23.41 -19.97
C MET A 340 12.84 23.19 -21.25
N ASP A 341 11.75 22.45 -21.11
CA ASP A 341 10.80 22.23 -22.17
C ASP A 341 10.12 23.58 -22.43
N HIS A 342 10.63 24.27 -23.43
CA HIS A 342 10.09 25.53 -23.95
C HIS A 342 8.83 25.29 -24.80
N SER A 343 7.98 24.32 -24.42
CA SER A 343 6.67 24.12 -25.02
C SER A 343 5.63 25.00 -24.30
N PRO A 344 5.07 26.02 -24.98
CA PRO A 344 4.15 26.95 -24.34
C PRO A 344 2.72 26.37 -24.33
N THR A 345 2.47 25.23 -23.70
CA THR A 345 1.09 24.77 -23.43
C THR A 345 0.98 23.86 -22.18
N LYS A 346 0.21 24.35 -21.20
CA LYS A 346 -0.26 23.70 -19.95
C LYS A 346 0.76 23.49 -18.82
N LYS A 347 0.68 24.35 -17.79
CA LYS A 347 1.32 24.15 -16.48
C LYS A 347 0.88 22.79 -15.91
N ARG A 348 1.78 21.80 -15.88
CA ARG A 348 1.55 20.54 -15.14
C ARG A 348 1.24 20.87 -13.68
N VAL A 349 0.15 20.32 -13.15
CA VAL A 349 -0.22 20.50 -11.74
C VAL A 349 0.79 19.74 -10.90
N ARG A 350 1.65 20.47 -10.18
CA ARG A 350 2.61 19.85 -9.26
C ARG A 350 1.90 19.48 -7.96
N THR A 351 2.06 18.22 -7.54
CA THR A 351 1.44 17.74 -6.31
C THR A 351 2.35 18.07 -5.13
N GLU A 352 1.82 18.78 -4.13
CA GLU A 352 2.56 19.16 -2.92
C GLU A 352 2.99 17.91 -2.12
N CYS A 353 4.26 17.85 -1.73
CA CYS A 353 4.81 16.78 -0.92
C CYS A 353 4.49 17.01 0.57
N LYS A 354 3.87 16.02 1.21
CA LYS A 354 3.47 16.06 2.63
C LYS A 354 4.16 14.97 3.46
N CYS A 355 5.36 14.56 3.05
CA CYS A 355 6.11 13.48 3.69
C CYS A 355 6.59 13.83 5.12
N GLY A 356 6.69 15.13 5.45
CA GLY A 356 7.11 15.60 6.77
C GLY A 356 8.60 15.48 7.07
N ALA A 357 9.43 15.06 6.10
CA ALA A 357 10.88 15.07 6.23
C ALA A 357 11.42 16.51 6.34
N GLU A 358 12.46 16.73 7.16
CA GLU A 358 13.14 18.02 7.26
C GLU A 358 13.77 18.44 5.92
N THR A 359 14.21 17.47 5.14
CA THR A 359 14.80 17.62 3.79
C THR A 359 13.76 17.52 2.66
N CYS A 360 12.48 17.80 2.95
CA CYS A 360 11.40 17.72 1.96
C CYS A 360 11.66 18.64 0.75
N ARG A 361 11.51 18.09 -0.46
CA ARG A 361 11.67 18.83 -1.74
C ARG A 361 10.45 19.69 -2.11
N GLY A 362 9.38 19.64 -1.32
CA GLY A 362 8.16 20.43 -1.50
C GLY A 362 7.14 19.86 -2.50
N TYR A 363 7.57 19.10 -3.50
CA TYR A 363 6.70 18.51 -4.53
C TYR A 363 7.04 17.06 -4.82
N LEU A 364 6.05 16.29 -5.30
CA LEU A 364 6.23 14.88 -5.68
C LEU A 364 6.85 14.72 -7.08
N ASN A 365 6.69 15.72 -7.95
CA ASN A 365 7.09 15.74 -9.35
C ASN A 365 7.82 17.03 -9.73
#